data_AF-A0A7S0QMN0-F1
#
_entry.id   AF-A0A7S0QMN0-F1
#
_cell.length_a   1.000
_cell.length_b   1.000
_cell.length_c   1.000
_cell.angle_alpha   90.00
_cell.angle_beta   90.00
_cell.angle_gamma   90.00
#
_symmetry.space_group_name_H-M   'P 1'
#
loop_
_entity.id
_entity.type
_entity.pdbx_description
1 polymer ?
#
loop_
_entity_poly.entity_id
_entity_poly.type
_entity_poly.pdbx_seq_one_letter_code
_entity_poly.pdbx_strand_id
1 'polypeptide(L)'
;MKGSTLPNNFEDSVLYYMDIAVYSLLVLFIFWDIKRVTNVGWLHLQSVWNWVSFLNYTIFTYTFIQRLLYLNLEAVRAFANKSTNDGTMQEVYDFHMVGERYKYISVLIGFSAFLCWIRILSYFRYFDRDLSLLVSTIGNCAKDTYAWFLTMAIVIFAYAQAFFLAFGPEVDGFDTIGQSLATLCQWLFHRATTS
;
A
#
# COMPACT_ATOMS: atom_id res chain seq x y z
N MET A 1 -14.90 23.37 -4.67
CA MET A 1 -13.73 22.97 -5.47
C MET A 1 -14.21 22.76 -6.89
N LYS A 2 -13.93 23.75 -7.76
CA LYS A 2 -14.55 23.93 -9.08
C LYS A 2 -13.90 22.97 -10.07
N GLY A 3 -14.70 22.12 -10.70
CA GLY A 3 -14.27 21.25 -11.80
C GLY A 3 -14.11 22.02 -13.10
N SER A 4 -12.98 22.70 -13.27
CA SER A 4 -12.50 23.08 -14.60
C SER A 4 -11.51 22.04 -15.08
N THR A 5 -11.79 21.46 -16.24
CA THR A 5 -10.94 20.52 -16.98
C THR A 5 -9.61 21.11 -17.47
N LEU A 6 -9.31 22.35 -17.09
CA LEU A 6 -7.97 22.92 -17.06
C LEU A 6 -7.75 23.60 -15.71
N PRO A 7 -6.66 23.27 -15.00
CA PRO A 7 -6.29 23.92 -13.76
C PRO A 7 -5.94 25.40 -14.00
N ASN A 8 -6.78 26.30 -13.50
CA ASN A 8 -6.55 27.75 -13.58
C ASN A 8 -5.48 28.23 -12.57
N ASN A 9 -5.08 27.35 -11.65
CA ASN A 9 -3.98 27.58 -10.72
C ASN A 9 -2.73 26.81 -11.19
N PHE A 10 -1.56 27.44 -11.07
CA PHE A 10 -0.28 26.84 -11.42
C PHE A 10 -0.04 25.51 -10.67
N GLU A 11 -0.42 25.43 -9.40
CA GLU A 11 -0.23 24.24 -8.56
C GLU A 11 -1.05 23.03 -9.03
N ASP A 12 -2.33 23.24 -9.34
CA ASP A 12 -3.22 22.19 -9.83
C ASP A 12 -2.77 21.66 -11.21
N SER A 13 -2.15 22.53 -12.01
CA SER A 13 -1.56 22.19 -13.31
C SER A 13 -0.36 21.28 -13.15
N VAL A 14 0.57 21.69 -12.28
CA VAL A 14 1.80 20.93 -12.02
C VAL A 14 1.45 19.53 -11.49
N LEU A 15 0.51 19.43 -10.55
CA LEU A 15 0.11 18.13 -9.99
C LEU A 15 -0.43 17.17 -11.05
N TYR A 16 -1.27 17.67 -11.96
CA TYR A 16 -1.83 16.85 -13.04
C TYR A 16 -0.75 16.34 -14.01
N TYR A 17 0.21 17.19 -14.39
CA TYR A 17 1.32 16.77 -15.23
C TYR A 17 2.25 15.77 -14.54
N MET A 18 2.50 15.94 -13.23
CA MET A 18 3.30 14.99 -12.45
C MET A 18 2.64 13.61 -12.39
N ASP A 19 1.33 13.54 -12.20
CA ASP A 19 0.60 12.27 -12.21
C ASP A 19 0.74 11.54 -13.56
N ILE A 20 0.54 12.26 -14.67
CA ILE A 20 0.69 11.69 -16.02
C ILE A 20 2.12 11.18 -16.24
N ALA A 21 3.12 11.95 -15.79
CA ALA A 21 4.52 11.56 -15.91
C ALA A 21 4.81 10.28 -15.12
N VAL A 22 4.31 10.16 -13.88
CA VAL A 22 4.48 8.96 -13.04
C VAL A 22 3.86 7.73 -13.71
N TYR A 23 2.63 7.83 -14.21
CA TYR A 23 1.99 6.69 -14.89
C TYR A 23 2.68 6.31 -16.20
N SER A 24 3.17 7.29 -16.95
CA SER A 24 3.93 7.05 -18.18
C SER A 24 5.25 6.34 -17.88
N LEU A 25 5.99 6.76 -16.84
CA LEU A 25 7.19 6.08 -16.37
C LEU A 25 6.90 4.63 -15.95
N LEU A 26 5.78 4.39 -15.25
CA LEU A 26 5.38 3.04 -14.85
C LEU A 26 5.13 2.12 -16.05
N VAL A 27 4.44 2.60 -17.08
CA VAL A 27 4.21 1.82 -18.31
C VAL A 27 5.54 1.48 -19.00
N LEU A 28 6.47 2.44 -19.05
CA LEU A 28 7.82 2.20 -19.59
C LEU A 28 8.60 1.17 -18.78
N PHE A 29 8.55 1.24 -17.44
CA PHE A 29 9.18 0.26 -16.56
C PHE A 29 8.60 -1.14 -16.74
N ILE A 30 7.28 -1.27 -16.81
CA ILE A 30 6.61 -2.55 -17.06
C ILE A 30 7.05 -3.13 -18.41
N PHE A 31 7.09 -2.30 -19.47
CA PHE A 31 7.52 -2.74 -20.79
C PHE A 31 8.99 -3.22 -20.80
N TRP A 32 9.88 -2.47 -20.15
CA TRP A 32 11.29 -2.85 -20.00
C TRP A 32 11.45 -4.16 -19.22
N ASP A 33 10.67 -4.34 -18.16
CA ASP A 33 10.74 -5.52 -17.31
C ASP A 33 10.21 -6.76 -18.03
N ILE A 34 9.09 -6.66 -18.75
CA ILE A 34 8.56 -7.74 -19.60
C ILE A 34 9.61 -8.17 -20.63
N LYS A 35 10.25 -7.21 -21.32
CA LYS A 35 11.31 -7.51 -22.28
C LYS A 35 12.50 -8.22 -21.62
N ARG A 36 12.86 -7.83 -20.39
CA ARG A 36 13.91 -8.47 -19.61
C ARG A 36 13.55 -9.90 -19.19
N VAL A 37 12.32 -10.13 -18.75
CA VAL A 37 11.80 -11.46 -18.37
C VAL A 37 11.85 -12.41 -19.55
N THR A 38 11.41 -11.97 -20.74
CA THR A 38 11.43 -12.81 -21.95
C THR A 38 12.84 -13.21 -22.38
N ASN A 39 13.84 -12.35 -22.17
CA ASN A 39 15.22 -12.63 -22.55
C ASN A 39 15.97 -13.56 -21.59
N VAL A 40 15.65 -13.54 -20.29
CA VAL A 40 16.35 -14.33 -19.25
C VAL A 40 15.60 -15.62 -18.89
N GLY A 41 14.30 -15.71 -19.21
CA GLY A 41 13.49 -16.90 -19.03
C GLY A 41 13.16 -17.22 -17.57
N TRP A 42 12.89 -18.50 -17.29
CA TRP A 42 12.37 -19.03 -16.00
C TRP A 42 13.31 -18.84 -14.80
N LEU A 43 14.62 -18.68 -15.04
CA LEU A 43 15.60 -18.35 -14.00
C LEU A 43 15.31 -17.00 -13.32
N HIS A 44 14.53 -16.13 -13.96
CA HIS A 44 14.18 -14.83 -13.40
C HIS A 44 13.21 -14.92 -12.20
N LEU A 45 12.41 -15.99 -12.10
CA LEU A 45 11.38 -16.15 -11.06
C LEU A 45 11.92 -16.61 -9.70
N GLN A 46 13.16 -17.10 -9.63
CA GLN A 46 13.74 -17.59 -8.38
C GLN A 46 14.27 -16.48 -7.45
N SER A 47 14.42 -15.25 -7.96
CA SER A 47 14.90 -14.12 -7.15
C SER A 47 13.76 -13.43 -6.42
N VAL A 48 13.90 -13.29 -5.09
CA VAL A 48 12.97 -12.53 -4.22
C VAL A 48 12.71 -11.12 -4.76
N TRP A 49 13.73 -10.50 -5.36
CA TRP A 49 13.64 -9.15 -5.91
C TRP A 49 12.74 -9.03 -7.14
N ASN A 50 12.58 -10.12 -7.89
CA ASN A 50 11.66 -10.14 -9.01
C ASN A 50 10.21 -10.17 -8.50
N TRP A 51 9.93 -10.98 -7.46
CA TRP A 51 8.62 -10.99 -6.81
C TRP A 51 8.23 -9.64 -6.23
N VAL A 52 9.16 -8.95 -5.57
CA VAL A 52 8.91 -7.58 -5.06
C VAL A 52 8.57 -6.60 -6.20
N SER A 53 9.25 -6.72 -7.35
CA SER A 53 9.00 -5.86 -8.51
C SER A 53 7.64 -6.13 -9.14
N PHE A 54 7.32 -7.40 -9.35
CA PHE A 54 6.04 -7.84 -9.90
C PHE A 54 4.87 -7.42 -9.01
N LEU A 55 5.01 -7.57 -7.70
CA LEU A 55 4.01 -7.15 -6.72
C LEU A 55 3.81 -5.63 -6.78
N ASN A 56 4.90 -4.85 -6.85
CA ASN A 56 4.82 -3.39 -6.97
C ASN A 56 4.08 -2.97 -8.24
N TYR A 57 4.40 -3.55 -9.40
CA TYR A 57 3.71 -3.26 -10.66
C TYR A 57 2.22 -3.61 -10.60
N THR A 58 1.88 -4.77 -10.03
CA THR A 58 0.49 -5.19 -9.87
C THR A 58 -0.32 -4.17 -9.06
N ILE A 59 0.23 -3.71 -7.93
CA ILE A 59 -0.43 -2.71 -7.09
C ILE A 59 -0.53 -1.37 -7.81
N PHE A 60 0.52 -0.93 -8.52
CA PHE A 60 0.49 0.31 -9.31
C PHE A 60 -0.55 0.27 -10.45
N THR A 61 -0.67 -0.85 -11.16
CA THR A 61 -1.72 -1.01 -12.17
C THR A 61 -3.10 -0.98 -11.52
N TYR A 62 -3.26 -1.60 -10.36
CA TYR A 62 -4.52 -1.56 -9.60
C TYR A 62 -4.87 -0.14 -9.14
N THR A 63 -3.92 0.65 -8.61
CA THR A 63 -4.18 2.04 -8.22
C THR A 63 -4.56 2.92 -9.41
N PHE A 64 -3.94 2.68 -10.58
CA PHE A 64 -4.31 3.38 -11.81
C PHE A 64 -5.77 3.07 -12.21
N ILE A 65 -6.17 1.80 -12.18
CA ILE A 65 -7.57 1.40 -12.47
C ILE A 65 -8.53 2.03 -11.47
N GLN A 66 -8.22 1.99 -10.17
CA GLN A 66 -9.06 2.63 -9.14
C GLN A 66 -9.20 4.13 -9.36
N ARG A 67 -8.13 4.81 -9.80
CA ARG A 67 -8.17 6.23 -10.12
C ARG A 67 -9.00 6.53 -11.36
N LEU A 68 -8.90 5.71 -12.40
CA LEU A 68 -9.76 5.82 -13.58
C LEU A 68 -11.23 5.60 -13.23
N LEU A 69 -11.56 4.63 -12.40
CA LEU A 69 -12.92 4.39 -11.92
C LEU A 69 -13.42 5.55 -11.06
N TYR A 70 -12.57 6.11 -10.19
CA TYR A 70 -12.90 7.28 -9.38
C TYR A 70 -13.26 8.50 -10.24
N LEU A 71 -12.51 8.76 -11.31
CA LEU A 71 -12.78 9.86 -12.25
C LEU A 71 -14.00 9.62 -13.16
N ASN A 72 -14.38 8.35 -13.36
CA ASN A 72 -15.58 7.96 -14.10
C ASN A 72 -16.85 7.90 -13.22
N LEU A 73 -16.74 8.03 -11.90
CA LEU A 73 -17.91 8.08 -11.02
C LEU A 73 -18.76 9.31 -11.33
N GLU A 74 -20.05 9.08 -11.58
CA GLU A 74 -21.03 10.12 -11.89
C GLU A 74 -21.11 11.18 -10.79
N ALA A 75 -20.95 10.79 -9.51
CA ALA A 75 -20.88 11.73 -8.40
C ALA A 75 -19.75 12.76 -8.58
N VAL A 76 -18.54 12.32 -8.94
CA VAL A 76 -17.38 13.21 -9.15
C VAL A 76 -17.59 14.12 -10.36
N ARG A 77 -18.16 13.59 -11.44
CA ARG A 77 -18.49 14.35 -12.66
C ARG A 77 -19.63 15.35 -12.42
N ALA A 78 -20.63 14.97 -11.65
CA ALA A 78 -21.72 15.84 -11.26
C ALA A 78 -21.24 16.98 -10.35
N PHE A 79 -20.31 16.73 -9.43
CA PHE A 79 -19.63 17.79 -8.66
C PHE A 79 -18.81 18.72 -9.54
N ALA A 80 -18.07 18.17 -10.51
CA ALA A 80 -17.29 18.98 -11.45
C ALA A 80 -18.19 19.91 -12.28
N ASN A 81 -19.33 19.40 -12.77
CA ASN A 81 -20.24 20.12 -13.66
C ASN A 81 -21.22 21.07 -12.93
N LYS A 82 -21.73 20.71 -11.74
CA LYS A 82 -22.64 21.57 -10.95
C LYS A 82 -21.95 22.79 -10.35
N SER A 83 -20.62 22.81 -10.23
CA SER A 83 -19.90 23.98 -9.71
C SER A 83 -19.89 25.18 -10.66
N THR A 84 -20.44 25.04 -11.88
CA THR A 84 -20.45 26.06 -12.94
C THR A 84 -21.84 26.67 -13.18
N ASN A 85 -22.93 25.99 -12.80
CA ASN A 85 -24.31 26.46 -13.00
C ASN A 85 -25.10 26.50 -11.69
N ASP A 86 -25.30 27.72 -11.20
CA ASP A 86 -26.38 28.25 -10.36
C ASP A 86 -27.12 27.35 -9.33
N GLY A 87 -26.96 27.72 -8.05
CA GLY A 87 -28.05 28.03 -7.11
C GLY A 87 -29.00 26.95 -6.60
N THR A 88 -29.09 25.76 -7.21
CA THR A 88 -30.05 24.74 -6.77
C THR A 88 -29.38 23.67 -5.92
N MET A 89 -29.46 23.94 -4.62
CA MET A 89 -29.01 23.09 -3.52
C MET A 89 -29.65 21.69 -3.58
N GLN A 90 -28.84 20.68 -3.23
CA GLN A 90 -29.26 19.36 -2.71
C GLN A 90 -29.90 18.37 -3.69
N GLU A 91 -29.08 17.77 -4.57
CA GLU A 91 -29.12 16.31 -4.63
C GLU A 91 -28.05 15.83 -3.65
N VAL A 92 -28.48 15.06 -2.65
CA VAL A 92 -27.61 14.44 -1.63
C VAL A 92 -26.74 13.40 -2.34
N TYR A 93 -25.69 13.87 -3.01
CA TYR A 93 -24.62 12.99 -3.46
C TYR A 93 -23.92 12.46 -2.21
N ASP A 94 -23.81 11.14 -2.13
CA ASP A 94 -23.24 10.46 -0.98
C ASP A 94 -21.72 10.70 -0.89
N PHE A 95 -21.34 11.81 -0.26
CA PHE A 95 -19.95 12.18 0.00
C PHE A 95 -19.22 11.12 0.83
N HIS A 96 -19.95 10.29 1.58
CA HIS A 96 -19.38 9.20 2.36
C HIS A 96 -18.66 8.20 1.45
N MET A 97 -19.34 7.71 0.41
CA MET A 97 -18.79 6.74 -0.53
C MET A 97 -17.57 7.27 -1.31
N VAL A 98 -17.60 8.55 -1.70
CA VAL A 98 -16.49 9.21 -2.40
C VAL A 98 -15.28 9.37 -1.47
N GLY A 99 -15.53 9.79 -0.22
CA GLY A 99 -14.49 9.98 0.80
C GLY A 99 -13.79 8.67 1.17
N GLU A 100 -14.56 7.58 1.37
CA GLU A 100 -13.98 6.27 1.68
C GLU A 100 -13.10 5.74 0.54
N ARG A 101 -13.54 5.89 -0.71
CA ARG A 101 -12.76 5.50 -1.89
C ARG A 101 -11.47 6.31 -2.00
N TYR A 102 -11.54 7.62 -1.75
CA TYR A 102 -10.35 8.48 -1.77
C TYR A 102 -9.33 8.05 -0.69
N LYS A 103 -9.79 7.77 0.53
CA LYS A 103 -8.93 7.26 1.62
C LYS A 103 -8.25 5.94 1.22
N TYR A 104 -9.00 5.00 0.65
CA TYR A 104 -8.46 3.72 0.18
C TYR A 104 -7.39 3.91 -0.89
N ILE A 105 -7.64 4.77 -1.88
CA ILE A 105 -6.66 5.09 -2.94
C ILE A 105 -5.39 5.72 -2.34
N SER A 106 -5.52 6.66 -1.41
CA SER A 106 -4.38 7.33 -0.77
C SER A 106 -3.48 6.33 -0.03
N VAL A 107 -4.06 5.40 0.73
CA VAL A 107 -3.31 4.34 1.43
C VAL A 107 -2.58 3.44 0.44
N LEU A 108 -3.22 3.06 -0.67
CA LEU A 108 -2.58 2.22 -1.69
C LEU A 108 -1.41 2.93 -2.39
N ILE A 109 -1.56 4.22 -2.70
CA ILE A 109 -0.47 5.02 -3.29
C ILE A 109 0.72 5.09 -2.30
N GLY A 110 0.44 5.31 -1.01
CA GLY A 110 1.46 5.30 0.04
C GLY A 110 2.17 3.95 0.13
N PHE A 111 1.43 2.85 0.05
CA PHE A 111 2.00 1.50 0.06
C PHE A 111 2.86 1.22 -1.18
N SER A 112 2.41 1.62 -2.37
CA SER A 112 3.20 1.55 -3.60
C SER A 112 4.50 2.36 -3.52
N ALA A 113 4.46 3.56 -2.94
CA ALA A 113 5.64 4.39 -2.72
C ALA A 113 6.62 3.71 -1.75
N PHE A 114 6.11 3.12 -0.67
CA PHE A 114 6.91 2.35 0.28
C PHE A 114 7.61 1.14 -0.39
N LEU A 115 6.90 0.38 -1.22
CA LEU A 115 7.48 -0.72 -1.98
C LEU A 115 8.56 -0.25 -2.98
N CYS A 116 8.36 0.92 -3.59
CA CYS A 116 9.36 1.55 -4.45
C CYS A 116 10.65 1.85 -3.67
N TRP A 117 10.54 2.37 -2.44
CA TRP A 117 11.69 2.57 -1.56
C TRP A 117 12.42 1.27 -1.21
N ILE A 118 11.68 0.19 -0.91
CA ILE A 118 12.28 -1.14 -0.71
C ILE A 118 13.03 -1.59 -1.96
N ARG A 119 12.50 -1.31 -3.16
CA ARG A 119 13.17 -1.66 -4.41
C ARG A 119 14.49 -0.91 -4.58
N ILE A 120 14.61 0.33 -4.11
CA ILE A 120 15.86 1.09 -4.13
C ILE A 120 16.95 0.39 -3.29
N LEU A 121 16.61 -0.24 -2.16
CA LEU A 121 17.56 -1.04 -1.36
C LEU A 121 18.23 -2.17 -2.17
N SER A 122 17.50 -2.75 -3.12
CA SER A 122 18.06 -3.77 -4.02
C SER A 122 19.05 -3.21 -5.04
N TYR A 123 18.90 -1.93 -5.42
CA TYR A 123 19.80 -1.26 -6.36
C TYR A 123 21.10 -0.83 -5.69
N PHE A 124 21.06 -0.48 -4.40
CA PHE A 124 22.27 -0.18 -3.60
C PHE A 124 23.27 -1.34 -3.58
N ARG A 125 22.78 -2.58 -3.68
CA ARG A 125 23.62 -3.79 -3.83
C ARG A 125 24.58 -3.74 -5.02
N TYR A 126 24.26 -2.99 -6.07
CA TYR A 126 25.09 -2.89 -7.27
C TYR A 126 26.13 -1.78 -7.19
N PHE A 127 25.97 -0.81 -6.27
CA PHE A 127 26.88 0.33 -6.12
C PHE A 127 28.08 0.04 -5.23
N ASP A 128 27.92 -0.83 -4.21
CA ASP A 128 28.98 -1.13 -3.25
C ASP A 128 28.97 -2.62 -2.83
N ARG A 129 30.17 -3.19 -2.67
CA ARG A 129 30.39 -4.58 -2.26
C ARG A 129 30.03 -4.80 -0.79
N ASP A 130 30.27 -3.83 0.08
CA ASP A 130 30.03 -4.00 1.52
C ASP A 130 28.54 -3.92 1.86
N LEU A 131 27.81 -3.00 1.22
CA LEU A 131 26.36 -2.91 1.32
C LEU A 131 25.67 -4.15 0.74
N SER A 132 26.24 -4.71 -0.33
CA SER A 132 25.72 -5.94 -0.93
C SER A 132 25.77 -7.13 0.02
N LEU A 133 26.87 -7.26 0.75
CA LEU A 133 27.04 -8.30 1.75
C LEU A 133 26.01 -8.14 2.87
N LEU A 134 25.84 -6.93 3.40
CA LEU A 134 24.86 -6.64 4.46
C LEU A 134 23.43 -6.99 4.04
N VAL A 135 22.98 -6.56 2.86
CA VAL A 135 21.63 -6.87 2.37
C VAL A 135 21.45 -8.39 2.18
N SER A 136 22.49 -9.10 1.73
CA SER A 136 22.44 -10.55 1.56
C SER A 136 22.39 -11.32 2.88
N THR A 137 23.13 -10.87 3.90
CA THR A 137 23.11 -11.51 5.23
C THR A 137 21.77 -11.28 5.92
N ILE A 138 21.20 -10.07 5.84
CA ILE A 138 19.86 -9.77 6.35
C ILE A 138 18.81 -10.67 5.66
N GLY A 139 18.87 -10.81 4.34
CA GLY A 139 17.95 -11.67 3.59
C GLY A 139 18.02 -13.14 4.01
N ASN A 140 19.24 -13.65 4.25
CA ASN A 140 19.45 -15.02 4.72
C ASN A 140 18.97 -15.21 6.17
N CYS A 141 19.30 -14.29 7.09
CA CYS A 141 18.82 -14.33 8.47
C CYS A 141 17.30 -14.21 8.57
N ALA A 142 16.67 -13.41 7.70
CA ALA A 142 15.22 -13.27 7.66
C ALA A 142 14.53 -14.58 7.30
N LYS A 143 15.12 -15.39 6.41
CA LYS A 143 14.58 -16.69 6.02
C LYS A 143 14.54 -17.68 7.18
N ASP A 144 15.61 -17.72 7.97
CA ASP A 144 15.70 -18.63 9.13
C ASP A 144 14.82 -18.13 10.30
N THR A 145 14.75 -16.81 10.49
CA THR A 145 13.92 -16.19 11.54
C THR A 145 12.42 -16.32 11.23
N TYR A 146 12.02 -16.42 9.96
CA TYR A 146 10.62 -16.52 9.55
C TYR A 146 9.90 -17.73 10.20
N ALA A 147 10.57 -18.89 10.27
CA ALA A 147 9.98 -20.09 10.87
C ALA A 147 9.75 -19.93 12.38
N TRP A 148 10.70 -19.30 13.08
CA TRP A 148 10.57 -18.97 14.50
C TRP A 148 9.45 -17.94 14.75
N PHE A 149 9.34 -16.93 13.87
CA PHE A 149 8.27 -15.94 13.97
C PHE A 149 6.89 -16.57 13.72
N LEU A 150 6.77 -17.53 12.80
CA LEU A 150 5.52 -18.21 12.51
C LEU A 150 5.00 -19.01 13.71
N THR A 151 5.88 -19.74 14.41
CA THR A 151 5.47 -20.49 15.61
C THR A 151 5.05 -19.55 16.74
N MET A 152 5.78 -18.44 16.92
CA MET A 152 5.41 -17.37 17.86
C MET A 152 4.03 -16.77 17.53
N ALA A 153 3.75 -16.48 16.26
CA ALA A 153 2.48 -15.92 15.82
C ALA A 153 1.30 -16.88 16.10
N ILE A 154 1.47 -18.19 15.88
CA ILE A 154 0.44 -19.20 16.19
C ILE A 154 0.14 -19.23 17.70
N VAL A 155 1.16 -19.21 18.55
CA VAL A 155 0.99 -19.21 20.01
C VAL A 155 0.25 -17.95 20.47
N ILE A 156 0.64 -16.77 19.98
CA ILE A 156 -0.03 -15.51 20.32
C ILE A 156 -1.50 -15.53 19.85
N PHE A 157 -1.77 -16.06 18.66
CA PHE A 157 -3.13 -16.16 18.14
C PHE A 157 -4.00 -17.12 18.96
N ALA A 158 -3.45 -18.26 19.40
CA ALA A 158 -4.15 -19.18 20.29
C ALA A 158 -4.49 -18.53 21.64
N TYR A 159 -3.56 -17.76 22.21
CA TYR A 159 -3.85 -16.98 23.41
C TYR A 159 -4.89 -15.90 23.15
N ALA A 160 -4.85 -15.17 22.03
CA ALA A 160 -5.87 -14.19 21.68
C ALA A 160 -7.28 -14.80 21.66
N GLN A 161 -7.43 -16.01 21.11
CA GLN A 161 -8.71 -16.73 21.14
C GLN A 161 -9.13 -17.15 22.54
N ALA A 162 -8.20 -17.64 23.37
CA ALA A 162 -8.50 -18.04 24.74
C ALA A 162 -8.90 -16.84 25.62
N PHE A 163 -8.19 -15.72 25.52
CA PHE A 163 -8.49 -14.49 26.26
C PHE A 163 -9.78 -13.83 25.78
N PHE A 164 -10.06 -13.84 24.48
CA PHE A 164 -11.35 -13.42 23.94
C PHE A 164 -12.50 -14.26 24.53
N LEU A 165 -12.34 -15.58 24.65
CA LEU A 165 -13.39 -16.44 25.23
C LEU A 165 -13.53 -16.26 26.74
N ALA A 166 -12.41 -16.08 27.45
CA ALA A 166 -12.39 -15.99 28.92
C ALA A 166 -12.84 -14.62 29.45
N PHE A 167 -12.49 -13.53 28.76
CA PHE A 167 -12.67 -12.15 29.24
C PHE A 167 -13.45 -11.26 28.27
N GLY A 168 -13.96 -11.81 27.16
CA GLY A 168 -14.65 -11.07 26.11
C GLY A 168 -15.80 -10.16 26.58
N PRO A 169 -16.59 -10.50 27.61
CA PRO A 169 -17.63 -9.60 28.13
C PRO A 169 -17.24 -8.81 29.38
N GLU A 170 -16.07 -9.06 29.98
CA GLU A 170 -15.70 -8.53 31.31
C GLU A 170 -14.57 -7.48 31.29
N VAL A 171 -13.77 -7.41 30.22
CA VAL A 171 -12.61 -6.51 30.14
C VAL A 171 -12.56 -5.78 28.79
N ASP A 172 -12.63 -4.44 28.85
CA ASP A 172 -12.48 -3.55 27.68
C ASP A 172 -11.16 -3.87 26.95
N GLY A 173 -11.27 -4.23 25.66
CA GLY A 173 -10.12 -4.58 24.81
C GLY A 173 -9.97 -6.08 24.49
N PHE A 174 -10.85 -6.92 25.06
CA PHE A 174 -11.02 -8.32 24.66
C PHE A 174 -12.35 -8.60 23.95
N ASP A 175 -13.12 -7.55 23.61
CA ASP A 175 -14.46 -7.66 23.00
C ASP A 175 -14.44 -8.13 21.54
N THR A 176 -13.29 -8.03 20.87
CA THR A 176 -13.06 -8.59 19.53
C THR A 176 -11.71 -9.27 19.44
N ILE A 177 -11.63 -10.35 18.65
CA ILE A 177 -10.39 -11.12 18.44
C ILE A 177 -9.24 -10.22 17.95
N GLY A 178 -9.56 -9.25 17.07
CA GLY A 178 -8.55 -8.32 16.53
C GLY A 178 -7.99 -7.38 17.60
N GLN A 179 -8.84 -6.85 18.49
CA GLN A 179 -8.39 -6.01 19.60
C GLN A 179 -7.64 -6.83 20.65
N SER A 180 -8.11 -8.05 20.97
CA SER A 180 -7.40 -8.96 21.87
C SER A 180 -5.99 -9.27 21.37
N LEU A 181 -5.82 -9.54 20.07
CA LEU A 181 -4.51 -9.78 19.47
C LEU A 181 -3.60 -8.54 19.56
N ALA A 182 -4.14 -7.35 19.27
CA ALA A 182 -3.38 -6.11 19.36
C ALA A 182 -2.95 -5.82 20.81
N THR A 183 -3.84 -6.02 21.79
CA THR A 183 -3.56 -5.85 23.21
C THR A 183 -2.49 -6.82 23.69
N LEU A 184 -2.56 -8.10 23.31
CA LEU A 184 -1.53 -9.09 23.66
C LEU A 184 -0.17 -8.75 23.05
N CYS A 185 -0.14 -8.33 21.78
CA CYS A 185 1.08 -7.86 21.14
C CYS A 185 1.66 -6.63 21.86
N GLN A 186 0.82 -5.64 22.20
CA GLN A 186 1.24 -4.47 22.96
C GLN A 186 1.83 -4.85 24.31
N TRP A 187 1.20 -5.76 25.05
CA TRP A 187 1.72 -6.20 26.35
C TRP A 187 3.06 -6.92 26.23
N LEU A 188 3.23 -7.74 25.18
CA LEU A 188 4.47 -8.45 24.92
C LEU A 188 5.63 -7.48 24.63
N PHE A 189 5.42 -6.49 23.74
CA PHE A 189 6.47 -5.56 23.35
C PHE A 189 6.69 -4.43 24.37
N HIS A 190 5.64 -3.98 25.07
CA HIS A 190 5.77 -2.95 26.09
C HIS A 190 6.59 -3.45 27.29
N ARG A 191 6.37 -4.68 27.76
CA ARG A 191 7.19 -5.27 28.82
C ARG A 191 8.65 -5.51 28.42
N ALA A 192 8.91 -5.78 27.14
CA ALA A 192 10.28 -6.00 26.63
C ALA A 192 11.16 -4.73 26.66
N THR A 193 10.56 -3.54 26.75
CA THR A 193 11.30 -2.26 26.83
C THR A 193 11.58 -1.79 28.26
N THR A 194 11.02 -2.46 29.28
CA THR A 194 11.13 -2.09 30.71
C THR A 194 12.05 -3.00 31.53
N SER A 195 12.83 -3.86 30.87
CA SER A 195 13.87 -4.72 31.46
C SER A 195 15.23 -4.40 30.85
#